data_AF-A0A932PHY3-F1
#
_entry.id   AF-A0A932PHY3-F1
#
_cell.length_a   1.000
_cell.length_b   1.000
_cell.length_c   1.000
_cell.angle_alpha   90.00
_cell.angle_beta   90.00
_cell.angle_gamma   90.00
#
_symmetry.space_group_name_H-M   'P 1'
#
loop_
_entity.id
_entity.type
_entity.pdbx_description
1 polymer ?
#
loop_
_entity_poly.entity_id
_entity_poly.type
_entity_poly.pdbx_seq_one_letter_code
_entity_poly.pdbx_strand_id
1 'polypeptide(L)'
;MSKAVKEIGFPKSKFHWHDLQQASPLVFMDWWSRQSKTGVIGDPTLATADKGRKVTACVVANLVALIQEFRARPIGERRRMGTA
;
A
#
# COMPACT_ATOMS: atom_id res chain seq x y z
N MET A 1 -4.95 22.54 2.09
CA MET A 1 -3.85 22.10 3.00
C MET A 1 -4.05 22.53 4.46
N SER A 2 -4.93 23.46 4.79
CA SER A 2 -5.13 23.95 6.18
C SER A 2 -5.60 22.91 7.21
N LYS A 3 -6.14 21.76 6.77
CA LYS A 3 -6.56 20.65 7.63
C LYS A 3 -5.51 19.53 7.76
N ALA A 4 -4.39 19.61 7.04
CA ALA A 4 -3.36 18.58 7.07
C ALA A 4 -2.59 18.67 8.39
N VAL A 5 -2.69 17.63 9.22
CA VAL A 5 -2.00 17.54 10.51
C VAL A 5 -1.24 16.22 10.54
N LYS A 6 0.01 16.28 11.00
CA LYS A 6 0.82 15.09 11.24
C LYS A 6 0.27 14.32 12.43
N GLU A 7 0.03 13.03 12.24
CA GLU A 7 -0.40 12.12 13.30
C GLU A 7 0.32 10.77 13.15
N ILE A 8 1.26 10.51 14.05
CA ILE A 8 2.02 9.24 14.08
C ILE A 8 2.10 8.83 15.55
N GLY A 9 1.10 8.06 16.00
CA GLY A 9 0.95 7.66 17.41
C GLY A 9 1.70 6.38 17.82
N PHE A 10 2.40 5.72 16.89
CA PHE A 10 3.11 4.49 17.19
C PHE A 10 4.35 4.75 18.07
N PRO A 11 4.61 3.90 19.08
CA PRO A 11 5.88 3.91 19.78
C PRO A 11 7.04 3.62 18.81
N LYS A 12 8.16 4.32 18.99
CA LYS A 12 9.39 4.00 18.24
C LYS A 12 9.87 2.61 18.64
N SER A 13 10.11 1.76 17.65
CA SER A 13 10.61 0.41 17.86
C SER A 13 11.63 0.05 16.78
N LYS A 14 12.62 -0.76 17.17
CA LYS A 14 13.57 -1.37 16.23
C LYS A 14 12.92 -2.46 15.37
N PHE A 15 11.83 -3.05 15.83
CA PHE A 15 11.24 -4.26 15.24
C PHE A 15 9.85 -4.03 14.63
N HIS A 16 9.22 -2.90 14.93
CA HIS A 16 7.85 -2.61 14.56
C HIS A 16 7.72 -1.18 14.05
N TRP A 17 7.14 -1.03 12.86
CA TRP A 17 6.80 0.26 12.24
C TRP A 17 5.70 0.04 11.21
N HIS A 18 5.06 1.14 10.81
CA HIS A 18 4.13 1.16 9.69
C HIS A 18 4.74 1.97 8.54
N ASP A 19 4.86 1.34 7.38
CA ASP A 19 5.32 1.95 6.14
C ASP A 19 4.55 1.38 4.95
N LEU A 20 4.45 2.16 3.87
CA LEU A 20 3.72 1.76 2.66
C LEU A 20 4.55 0.89 1.70
N GLN A 21 5.88 0.97 1.78
CA GLN A 21 6.81 0.29 0.87
C GLN A 21 7.39 -0.97 1.50
N GLN A 22 7.61 -0.98 2.81
CA GLN A 22 8.28 -2.07 3.50
C GLN A 22 7.59 -2.49 4.80
N ALA A 23 7.25 -3.77 4.90
CA ALA A 23 6.75 -4.37 6.14
C ALA A 23 7.85 -4.43 7.22
N SER A 24 7.47 -4.25 8.49
CA SER A 24 8.35 -4.46 9.63
C SER A 24 8.55 -5.95 9.94
N PRO A 25 9.67 -6.34 10.58
CA PRO A 25 9.92 -7.72 11.01
C PRO A 25 8.83 -8.30 11.90
N LEU A 26 8.22 -7.46 12.74
CA LEU A 26 7.05 -7.78 13.53
C LEU A 26 5.84 -7.00 13.02
N VAL A 27 4.87 -7.71 12.44
CA VAL A 27 3.56 -7.16 12.14
C VAL A 27 2.73 -7.23 13.42
N PHE A 28 2.43 -6.07 13.98
CA PHE A 28 1.61 -5.92 15.17
C PHE A 28 0.57 -4.85 14.90
N MET A 29 -0.66 -5.08 15.35
CA MET A 29 -1.75 -4.11 15.23
C MET A 29 -2.35 -3.93 16.61
N ASP A 30 -2.05 -2.80 17.26
CA ASP A 30 -2.80 -2.38 18.44
C ASP A 30 -4.18 -1.83 18.04
N TRP A 31 -4.99 -1.53 19.04
CA TRP A 31 -6.26 -0.83 18.85
C TRP A 31 -6.03 0.50 18.15
N TRP A 32 -6.77 0.74 17.06
CA TRP A 32 -6.63 1.96 16.26
C TRP A 32 -6.83 3.23 17.08
N SER A 33 -7.77 3.21 18.03
CA SER A 33 -8.05 4.32 18.94
C SER A 33 -6.89 4.72 19.85
N ARG A 34 -5.91 3.82 20.07
CA ARG A 34 -4.68 4.14 20.80
C ARG A 34 -3.62 4.80 19.92
N GLN A 35 -3.70 4.58 18.60
CA GLN A 35 -2.67 4.97 17.63
C GLN A 35 -3.07 6.19 16.80
N SER A 36 -4.38 6.43 16.64
CA SER A 36 -4.95 7.54 15.89
C SER A 36 -6.26 8.01 16.50
N LYS A 37 -6.35 9.33 16.75
CA LYS A 37 -7.55 10.04 17.18
C LYS A 37 -8.44 10.44 16.00
N THR A 38 -7.84 10.70 14.83
CA THR A 38 -8.59 11.21 13.65
C THR A 38 -8.97 10.12 12.67
N GLY A 39 -8.44 8.90 12.82
CA GLY A 39 -8.55 7.86 11.82
C GLY A 39 -7.42 7.89 10.78
N VAL A 40 -6.53 8.89 10.83
CA VAL A 40 -5.41 9.06 9.91
C VAL A 40 -4.08 8.75 10.59
N ILE A 41 -3.14 8.22 9.81
CA ILE A 41 -1.78 7.92 10.23
C ILE A 41 -0.81 8.40 9.16
N GLY A 42 0.15 9.24 9.53
CA GLY A 42 1.19 9.77 8.65
C GLY A 42 1.39 11.28 8.78
N ASP A 43 2.20 11.82 7.87
CA ASP A 43 2.49 13.25 7.78
C ASP A 43 2.00 13.84 6.44
N PRO A 44 0.72 14.22 6.34
CA PRO A 44 0.15 14.77 5.10
C PRO A 44 0.68 16.18 4.79
N THR A 45 1.40 16.85 5.70
CA THR A 45 1.94 18.19 5.47
C THR A 45 3.06 18.20 4.43
N LEU A 46 3.71 17.05 4.23
CA LEU A 46 4.77 16.85 3.24
C LEU A 46 4.25 16.52 1.83
N ALA A 47 2.93 16.44 1.66
CA ALA A 47 2.29 16.10 0.39
C ALA A 47 2.41 17.26 -0.60
N THR A 48 2.71 16.94 -1.86
CA THR A 48 2.76 17.92 -2.97
C THR A 48 2.06 17.36 -4.19
N ALA A 49 1.54 18.25 -5.04
CA ALA A 49 0.87 17.87 -6.29
C ALA A 49 1.82 17.08 -7.22
N ASP A 50 3.10 17.46 -7.27
CA ASP A 50 4.11 16.76 -8.07
C ASP A 50 4.36 15.32 -7.60
N LYS A 51 4.42 15.08 -6.28
CA LYS A 51 4.53 13.72 -5.73
C LYS A 51 3.31 12.89 -6.14
N GLY A 52 2.11 13.44 -6.00
CA GLY A 52 0.86 12.79 -6.41
C GLY A 52 0.87 12.42 -7.89
N ARG A 53 1.20 13.37 -8.76
CA ARG A 53 1.29 13.14 -10.22
C ARG A 53 2.23 11.98 -10.57
N LYS A 54 3.43 11.94 -9.98
CA LYS A 54 4.43 10.89 -10.24
C LYS A 54 3.92 9.51 -9.83
N VAL A 55 3.34 9.39 -8.63
CA VAL A 55 2.80 8.13 -8.12
C VAL A 55 1.65 7.64 -9.00
N THR A 56 0.67 8.51 -9.28
CA THR A 56 -0.49 8.14 -10.11
C THR A 56 -0.07 7.72 -11.51
N ALA A 57 0.81 8.48 -12.18
CA ALA A 57 1.28 8.13 -13.52
C ALA A 57 1.99 6.77 -13.55
N CYS A 58 2.86 6.50 -12.58
CA CYS A 58 3.57 5.23 -12.47
C CYS A 58 2.60 4.05 -12.23
N VAL A 59 1.63 4.21 -11.32
CA VAL A 59 0.63 3.16 -11.04
C VAL A 59 -0.21 2.88 -12.26
N VAL A 60 -0.72 3.90 -12.95
CA VAL A 60 -1.55 3.73 -14.16
C VAL A 60 -0.75 3.03 -15.26
N ALA A 61 0.50 3.44 -15.49
CA ALA A 61 1.35 2.80 -16.49
C ALA A 61 1.55 1.30 -16.22
N ASN A 62 1.83 0.93 -14.96
CA ASN A 62 2.01 -0.48 -14.57
C ASN A 62 0.71 -1.28 -14.67
N LEU A 63 -0.43 -0.70 -14.30
CA LEU A 63 -1.74 -1.37 -14.46
C LEU A 63 -2.07 -1.61 -15.93
N VAL A 64 -1.81 -0.64 -16.81
CA VAL A 64 -2.01 -0.81 -18.25
C VAL A 64 -1.10 -1.91 -18.81
N ALA A 65 0.18 -1.92 -18.42
CA ALA A 65 1.13 -2.95 -18.83
C ALA A 65 0.66 -4.35 -18.39
N LEU A 66 0.22 -4.48 -17.12
CA LEU A 66 -0.33 -5.73 -16.59
C LEU A 66 -1.57 -6.19 -17.39
N ILE A 67 -2.50 -5.28 -17.67
CA ILE A 67 -3.72 -5.62 -18.44
C ILE A 67 -3.35 -6.11 -19.84
N GLN A 68 -2.40 -5.44 -20.50
CA GLN A 68 -1.94 -5.83 -21.84
C GLN A 68 -1.29 -7.22 -21.83
N GLU A 69 -0.39 -7.48 -20.89
CA GLU A 69 0.24 -8.79 -20.71
C GLU A 69 -0.81 -9.87 -20.45
N PHE A 70 -1.70 -9.63 -19.49
CA PHE A 70 -2.70 -10.61 -19.06
C PHE A 70 -3.71 -10.90 -20.18
N ARG A 71 -4.09 -9.90 -20.97
CA ARG A 71 -4.94 -10.05 -22.15
C ARG A 71 -4.26 -10.85 -23.26
N ALA A 72 -2.95 -10.69 -23.44
CA ALA A 72 -2.19 -11.39 -24.47
C ALA A 72 -1.80 -12.83 -24.06
N ARG A 73 -1.98 -13.19 -22.79
CA ARG A 73 -1.56 -14.48 -22.25
C ARG A 73 -2.38 -15.63 -22.86
N PRO A 74 -1.75 -16.64 -23.47
CA PRO A 74 -2.46 -17.81 -23.97
C PRO A 74 -3.05 -18.61 -22.81
N ILE A 75 -4.31 -19.03 -22.95
CA ILE A 75 -4.99 -19.90 -21.99
C ILE A 75 -4.86 -21.34 -22.50
N GLY A 76 -4.03 -22.13 -21.81
CA GLY A 76 -3.85 -23.55 -22.13
C GLY A 76 -5.00 -24.42 -21.61
N GLU A 77 -5.07 -25.65 -22.11
CA GLU A 77 -6.07 -26.63 -21.63
C GLU A 77 -5.91 -26.91 -20.13
N ARG A 78 -7.04 -26.92 -19.42
CA ARG A 78 -7.09 -27.30 -18.01
C ARG A 78 -6.94 -28.81 -17.90
N ARG A 79 -5.80 -29.30 -17.40
CA ARG A 79 -5.63 -30.73 -17.10
C ARG A 79 -6.39 -31.09 -15.82
N ARG A 80 -7.30 -32.06 -15.90
CA ARG A 80 -7.92 -32.67 -14.73
C ARG A 80 -6.91 -33.63 -14.10
N MET A 81 -6.56 -33.42 -12.85
CA MET A 81 -5.88 -34.45 -12.06
C MET A 81 -6.94 -35.51 -11.75
N GLY A 82 -6.75 -36.75 -12.22
CA GLY A 82 -7.68 -37.84 -11.98
C GLY A 82 -7.82 -38.14 -10.48
N THR A 83 -9.04 -38.40 -10.03
CA THR A 83 -9.26 -39.11 -8.77
C THR A 83 -8.75 -40.54 -8.95
N ALA A 84 -7.90 -40.98 -8.02
CA ALA A 84 -7.48 -42.37 -7.89
C ALA A 84 -8.68 -43.31 -7.72
#